data_AF-A0A344X2F9-F1
#
_entry.id   AF-A0A344X2F9-F1
#
_cell.length_a   1.000
_cell.length_b   1.000
_cell.length_c   1.000
_cell.angle_alpha   90.00
_cell.angle_beta   90.00
_cell.angle_gamma   90.00
#
_symmetry.space_group_name_H-M   'P 1'
#
loop_
_entity.id
_entity.type
_entity.pdbx_description
1 polymer ?
#
loop_
_entity_poly.entity_id
_entity_poly.type
_entity_poly.pdbx_seq_one_letter_code
_entity_poly.pdbx_strand_id
1 'polypeptide(L)'
;MTHLIQVVCFVQLASIALSVLPDPVNVIIDSNNFDHILRWDPGAGTPMGMNYSVEWCCGEENKWSQVRCLNEKDGRECNLTETFNDTLGEYMARVKAITETQQSGWTETKWFQPVSQSEPVFLN
;
A
#
# COMPACT_ATOMS: atom_id res chain seq x y z
N MET A 1 29.00 40.17 9.35
CA MET A 1 29.03 38.75 9.77
C MET A 1 27.69 38.26 10.31
N THR A 2 26.97 39.05 11.11
CA THR A 2 25.65 38.70 11.69
C THR A 2 24.54 38.44 10.65
N HIS A 3 24.49 39.23 9.57
CA HIS A 3 23.50 39.03 8.49
C HIS A 3 23.73 37.73 7.71
N LEU A 4 25.00 37.34 7.48
CA LEU A 4 25.34 36.08 6.85
C LEU A 4 24.91 34.90 7.72
N ILE A 5 25.11 34.98 9.03
CA ILE A 5 24.65 33.95 9.98
C ILE A 5 23.12 33.87 9.99
N GLN A 6 22.40 35.00 10.01
CA GLN A 6 20.94 35.00 9.94
C GLN A 6 20.42 34.41 8.63
N VAL A 7 20.99 34.80 7.48
CA VAL A 7 20.61 34.27 6.16
C VAL A 7 20.90 32.77 6.08
N VAL A 8 22.06 32.31 6.56
CA VAL A 8 22.39 30.88 6.63
C VAL A 8 21.41 30.13 7.55
N CYS A 9 21.06 30.70 8.70
CA CYS A 9 20.07 30.12 9.62
C CYS A 9 18.68 30.02 8.98
N PHE A 10 18.23 31.07 8.27
CA PHE A 10 16.96 31.07 7.53
C PHE A 10 16.97 30.08 6.36
N VAL A 11 18.08 29.94 5.64
CA VAL A 11 18.22 28.97 4.54
C VAL A 11 18.28 27.54 5.06
N GLN A 12 18.93 27.29 6.21
CA GLN A 12 18.93 25.97 6.87
C GLN A 12 17.56 25.62 7.44
N LEU A 13 16.82 26.58 8.01
CA LEU A 13 15.43 26.39 8.47
C LEU A 13 14.46 26.13 7.31
N ALA A 14 14.69 26.74 6.15
CA ALA A 14 13.87 26.55 4.96
C ALA A 14 14.15 25.23 4.21
N SER A 15 15.25 24.53 4.51
CA SER A 15 15.71 23.35 3.76
C SER A 15 15.23 22.01 4.33
N ILE A 16 14.40 22.00 5.38
CA ILE A 16 13.70 20.77 5.78
C ILE A 16 12.44 20.64 4.90
N ALA A 17 12.64 20.44 3.61
CA ALA A 17 11.61 19.80 2.81
C ALA A 17 11.48 18.38 3.37
N LEU A 18 10.48 18.14 4.23
CA LEU A 18 10.00 16.78 4.46
C LEU A 18 9.53 16.28 3.10
N SER A 19 10.42 15.57 2.39
CA SER A 19 9.99 14.72 1.29
C SER A 19 9.00 13.74 1.90
N VAL A 20 7.74 13.81 1.48
CA VAL A 20 6.74 12.81 1.82
C VAL A 20 6.80 11.76 0.72
N LEU A 21 6.83 10.49 1.10
CA LEU A 21 6.80 9.41 0.12
C LEU A 21 5.49 9.49 -0.69
N PRO A 22 5.54 9.37 -2.03
CA PRO A 22 4.33 9.31 -2.83
C PRO A 22 3.46 8.11 -2.47
N ASP A 23 2.14 8.33 -2.43
CA ASP A 23 1.17 7.27 -2.18
C ASP A 23 1.19 6.24 -3.31
N PRO A 24 1.04 4.93 -3.03
CA PRO A 24 0.85 3.92 -4.05
C PRO A 24 -0.39 4.23 -4.92
N VAL A 25 -0.35 3.81 -6.17
CA VAL A 25 -1.45 4.01 -7.13
C VAL A 25 -1.85 2.69 -7.76
N ASN A 26 -2.99 2.66 -8.47
CA ASN A 26 -3.51 1.46 -9.13
C ASN A 26 -3.62 0.24 -8.19
N VAL A 27 -4.00 0.48 -6.93
CA VAL A 27 -4.16 -0.57 -5.93
C VAL A 27 -5.41 -1.38 -6.23
N ILE A 28 -5.23 -2.66 -6.58
CA ILE A 28 -6.30 -3.56 -6.99
C ILE A 28 -6.14 -4.95 -6.37
N ILE A 29 -7.26 -5.64 -6.17
CA ILE A 29 -7.29 -7.07 -5.85
C ILE A 29 -7.56 -7.80 -7.16
N ASP A 30 -6.58 -8.56 -7.62
CA ASP A 30 -6.71 -9.52 -8.71
C ASP A 30 -7.13 -10.85 -8.09
N SER A 31 -8.28 -11.39 -8.51
CA SER A 31 -8.79 -12.63 -7.95
C SER A 31 -9.25 -13.62 -8.99
N ASN A 32 -8.61 -14.78 -8.98
CA ASN A 32 -8.91 -15.89 -9.87
C ASN A 32 -9.03 -17.14 -9.02
N ASN A 33 -10.17 -17.83 -9.12
CA ASN A 33 -10.41 -19.09 -8.41
C ASN A 33 -10.15 -19.03 -6.89
N PHE A 34 -10.56 -17.92 -6.25
CA PHE A 34 -10.30 -17.64 -4.84
C PHE A 34 -8.83 -17.52 -4.44
N ASP A 35 -7.91 -17.46 -5.41
CA ASP A 35 -6.58 -16.90 -5.19
C ASP A 35 -6.72 -15.38 -5.23
N HIS A 36 -6.21 -14.68 -4.21
CA HIS A 36 -6.38 -13.24 -4.02
C HIS A 36 -5.02 -12.56 -3.96
N ILE A 37 -4.66 -11.81 -5.00
CA ILE A 37 -3.40 -11.08 -5.09
C ILE A 37 -3.68 -9.57 -5.10
N LEU A 38 -3.23 -8.88 -4.06
CA LEU A 38 -3.20 -7.41 -4.04
C LEU A 38 -2.02 -6.95 -4.90
N ARG A 39 -2.25 -5.99 -5.82
CA ARG A 39 -1.21 -5.41 -6.68
C ARG A 39 -1.29 -3.89 -6.61
N TRP A 40 -0.15 -3.22 -6.78
CA TRP A 40 -0.08 -1.77 -6.85
C TRP A 40 1.11 -1.30 -7.68
N ASP A 41 1.02 -0.04 -8.12
CA ASP A 41 2.13 0.68 -8.71
C ASP A 41 2.72 1.69 -7.71
N PRO A 42 4.04 1.98 -7.79
CA PRO A 42 4.63 3.08 -7.05
C PRO A 42 4.03 4.42 -7.47
N GLY A 43 3.81 5.31 -6.51
CA GLY A 43 3.51 6.72 -6.83
C GLY A 43 4.63 7.39 -7.63
N ALA A 44 4.28 8.44 -8.38
CA ALA A 44 5.23 9.15 -9.23
C ALA A 44 6.39 9.73 -8.40
N GLY A 45 7.62 9.37 -8.75
CA GLY A 45 8.83 9.81 -8.05
C GLY A 45 9.28 8.90 -6.90
N THR A 46 8.57 7.79 -6.63
CA THR A 46 9.02 6.79 -5.65
C THR A 46 10.31 6.10 -6.13
N PRO A 47 11.36 6.02 -5.29
CA PRO A 47 12.59 5.31 -5.62
C PRO A 47 12.37 3.82 -5.91
N MET A 48 13.27 3.22 -6.70
CA MET A 48 13.26 1.76 -6.92
C MET A 48 13.62 1.01 -5.63
N GLY A 49 13.07 -0.21 -5.47
CA GLY A 49 13.34 -1.06 -4.31
C GLY A 49 12.69 -0.56 -3.01
N MET A 50 11.64 0.24 -3.13
CA MET A 50 10.88 0.77 -2.00
C MET A 50 10.09 -0.33 -1.28
N ASN A 51 10.01 -0.25 0.05
CA ASN A 51 9.20 -1.16 0.86
C ASN A 51 7.76 -0.62 1.03
N TYR A 52 6.83 -1.55 1.23
CA TYR A 52 5.42 -1.26 1.42
C TYR A 52 4.86 -1.96 2.66
N SER A 53 3.90 -1.33 3.31
CA SER A 53 3.08 -1.96 4.36
C SER A 53 1.69 -2.20 3.80
N VAL A 54 1.15 -3.39 4.05
CA VAL A 54 -0.21 -3.78 3.65
C VAL A 54 -1.02 -4.07 4.89
N GLU A 55 -2.24 -3.56 4.90
CA GLU A 55 -3.25 -3.86 5.91
C GLU A 55 -4.55 -4.27 5.25
N TRP A 56 -5.38 -4.99 6.00
CA TRP A 56 -6.72 -5.36 5.60
C TRP A 56 -7.72 -5.10 6.72
N CYS A 57 -8.98 -4.88 6.37
CA CYS A 57 -10.09 -4.87 7.31
C CYS A 57 -11.25 -5.73 6.79
N CYS A 58 -12.19 -6.04 7.67
CA CYS A 58 -13.44 -6.69 7.33
C CYS A 58 -14.62 -6.08 8.10
N GLY A 59 -15.79 -6.10 7.45
CA GLY A 59 -17.09 -5.82 8.07
C GLY A 59 -17.23 -4.47 8.79
N GLU A 60 -18.18 -4.41 9.74
CA GLU A 60 -18.64 -3.16 10.40
C GLU A 60 -17.64 -2.55 11.39
N GLU A 61 -16.68 -3.33 11.92
CA GLU A 61 -15.79 -2.85 13.00
C GLU A 61 -14.61 -1.99 12.50
N ASN A 62 -14.38 -1.88 11.18
CA ASN A 62 -13.32 -1.06 10.55
C ASN A 62 -11.92 -1.21 11.19
N LYS A 63 -11.64 -2.35 11.82
CA LYS A 63 -10.34 -2.63 12.43
C LYS A 63 -9.37 -3.13 11.37
N TRP A 64 -8.29 -2.38 11.20
CA TRP A 64 -7.21 -2.74 10.27
C TRP A 64 -6.20 -3.66 10.93
N SER A 65 -5.80 -4.70 10.20
CA SER A 65 -4.82 -5.70 10.60
C SER A 65 -3.71 -5.76 9.57
N GLN A 66 -2.46 -5.84 10.03
CA GLN A 66 -1.30 -5.91 9.15
C GLN A 66 -1.16 -7.29 8.51
N VAL A 67 -0.86 -7.31 7.20
CA VAL A 67 -0.51 -8.52 6.45
C VAL A 67 1.00 -8.59 6.30
N ARG A 68 1.56 -9.79 6.47
CA ARG A 68 2.96 -10.04 6.11
C ARG A 68 3.03 -10.47 4.65
N CYS A 69 3.34 -9.50 3.79
CA CYS A 69 3.65 -9.79 2.40
C CYS A 69 5.12 -10.21 2.31
N LEU A 70 5.37 -11.44 1.88
CA LEU A 70 6.71 -11.88 1.48
C LEU A 70 7.01 -11.29 0.10
N ASN A 71 8.29 -11.08 -0.23
CA ASN A 71 8.75 -10.38 -1.44
C ASN A 71 8.35 -11.10 -2.75
N GLU A 72 7.07 -11.03 -3.11
CA GLU A 72 6.53 -11.58 -4.34
C GLU A 72 6.51 -10.47 -5.40
N LYS A 73 7.16 -10.76 -6.54
CA LYS A 73 7.31 -9.95 -7.75
C LYS A 73 7.63 -8.46 -7.50
N ASP A 74 8.92 -8.17 -7.26
CA ASP A 74 9.48 -6.83 -7.01
C ASP A 74 8.87 -6.07 -5.81
N GLY A 75 8.21 -6.77 -4.88
CA GLY A 75 7.62 -6.15 -3.69
C GLY A 75 6.40 -5.28 -4.00
N ARG A 76 5.70 -5.56 -5.11
CA ARG A 76 4.52 -4.82 -5.57
C ARG A 76 3.24 -5.67 -5.57
N GLU A 77 3.35 -6.88 -5.03
CA GLU A 77 2.26 -7.82 -4.91
C GLU A 77 2.21 -8.37 -3.48
N CYS A 78 1.01 -8.76 -3.04
CA CYS A 78 0.81 -9.42 -1.77
C CYS A 78 -0.28 -10.47 -1.89
N ASN A 79 0.05 -11.72 -1.54
CA ASN A 79 -0.92 -12.79 -1.49
C ASN A 79 -1.81 -12.64 -0.24
N LEU A 80 -3.11 -12.43 -0.46
CA LEU A 80 -4.14 -12.28 0.56
C LEU A 80 -5.04 -13.52 0.67
N THR A 81 -4.75 -14.60 -0.06
CA THR A 81 -5.62 -15.78 -0.17
C THR A 81 -5.99 -16.37 1.19
N GLU A 82 -4.99 -16.61 2.05
CA GLU A 82 -5.25 -17.13 3.40
C GLU A 82 -5.98 -16.11 4.30
N THR A 83 -5.78 -14.81 4.03
CA THR A 83 -6.40 -13.72 4.80
C THR A 83 -7.87 -13.55 4.43
N PHE A 84 -8.22 -13.73 3.15
CA PHE A 84 -9.57 -13.58 2.60
C PHE A 84 -10.26 -14.94 2.41
N ASN A 85 -10.08 -15.85 3.36
CA ASN A 85 -10.53 -17.23 3.24
C ASN A 85 -12.04 -17.44 3.44
N ASP A 86 -12.77 -16.49 4.03
CA ASP A 86 -14.23 -16.53 4.10
C ASP A 86 -14.81 -15.97 2.81
N THR A 87 -15.28 -16.88 1.96
CA THR A 87 -15.83 -16.51 0.64
C THR A 87 -17.03 -15.57 0.68
N LEU A 88 -17.77 -15.54 1.80
CA LEU A 88 -18.93 -14.67 1.99
C LEU A 88 -18.55 -13.33 2.65
N GLY A 89 -17.34 -13.23 3.21
CA GLY A 89 -16.83 -12.05 3.87
C GLY A 89 -16.63 -10.86 2.93
N GLU A 90 -16.77 -9.66 3.48
CA GLU A 90 -16.46 -8.41 2.79
C GLU A 90 -15.16 -7.84 3.32
N TYR A 91 -14.23 -7.58 2.40
CA TYR A 91 -12.87 -7.18 2.70
C TYR A 91 -12.49 -5.88 2.03
N MET A 92 -11.56 -5.17 2.65
CA MET A 92 -10.84 -4.08 2.02
C MET A 92 -9.37 -4.21 2.37
N ALA A 93 -8.50 -3.99 1.40
CA ALA A 93 -7.07 -3.90 1.58
C ALA A 93 -6.57 -2.47 1.35
N ARG A 94 -5.46 -2.12 1.99
CA ARG A 94 -4.76 -0.85 1.79
C ARG A 94 -3.26 -1.03 1.82
N VAL A 95 -2.57 -0.15 1.12
CA VAL A 95 -1.11 -0.16 1.02
C VAL A 95 -0.54 1.25 1.16
N LYS A 96 0.66 1.35 1.76
CA LYS A 96 1.45 2.58 1.82
C LYS A 96 2.93 2.29 1.61
N ALA A 97 3.69 3.25 1.09
CA ALA A 97 5.14 3.18 1.02
C ALA A 97 5.76 3.52 2.39
N ILE A 98 6.83 2.81 2.78
CA ILE A 98 7.50 2.98 4.07
C ILE A 98 9.03 2.91 3.97
N THR A 99 9.74 3.90 4.51
CA THR A 99 11.17 3.80 4.86
C THR A 99 11.32 3.70 6.38
N GLU A 100 12.56 3.65 6.86
CA GLU A 100 12.87 3.76 8.29
C GLU A 100 12.39 5.09 8.90
N THR A 101 12.29 6.16 8.11
CA THR A 101 12.06 7.53 8.61
C THR A 101 10.82 8.21 8.05
N GLN A 102 10.21 7.67 6.98
CA GLN A 102 9.08 8.28 6.27
C GLN A 102 8.03 7.24 5.91
N GLN A 103 6.79 7.70 5.77
CA GLN A 103 5.66 6.91 5.31
C GLN A 103 4.78 7.76 4.39
N SER A 104 4.18 7.15 3.38
CA SER A 104 3.14 7.79 2.56
C SER A 104 1.78 7.75 3.27
N GLY A 105 0.78 8.37 2.66
CA GLY A 105 -0.62 8.06 2.93
C GLY A 105 -0.98 6.63 2.54
N TRP A 106 -2.16 6.19 2.98
CA TRP A 106 -2.74 4.90 2.61
C TRP A 106 -3.55 5.04 1.33
N THR A 107 -3.37 4.09 0.41
CA THR A 107 -4.26 3.92 -0.75
C THR A 107 -5.07 2.65 -0.55
N GLU A 108 -6.39 2.80 -0.50
CA GLU A 108 -7.33 1.72 -0.21
C GLU A 108 -7.96 1.18 -1.49
N THR A 109 -8.29 -0.11 -1.47
CA THR A 109 -9.11 -0.78 -2.48
C THR A 109 -10.59 -0.45 -2.28
N LYS A 110 -11.44 -0.81 -3.24
CA LYS A 110 -12.88 -0.91 -2.99
C LYS A 110 -13.17 -2.17 -2.17
N TRP A 111 -14.35 -2.22 -1.55
CA TRP A 111 -14.86 -3.45 -0.96
C TRP A 111 -14.83 -4.62 -1.96
N PHE A 112 -14.38 -5.76 -1.47
CA PHE A 112 -14.18 -7.00 -2.19
C PHE A 112 -14.86 -8.15 -1.47
N GLN A 113 -15.75 -8.85 -2.17
CA GLN A 113 -16.38 -10.08 -1.70
C GLN A 113 -15.97 -11.25 -2.62
N PRO A 114 -15.25 -12.26 -2.12
CA PRO A 114 -14.68 -13.32 -2.95
C PRO A 114 -15.73 -14.06 -3.82
N VAL A 115 -16.86 -14.45 -3.23
CA VAL A 115 -17.90 -15.20 -3.96
C VAL A 115 -18.50 -14.42 -5.14
N SER A 116 -18.51 -13.10 -5.06
CA SER A 116 -19.16 -12.23 -6.04
C SER A 116 -18.18 -11.69 -7.08
N GLN A 117 -16.89 -11.64 -6.77
CA GLN A 117 -15.88 -10.90 -7.54
C GLN A 117 -14.64 -11.71 -7.93
N SER A 118 -14.54 -12.98 -7.53
CA SER A 118 -13.47 -13.86 -8.01
C SER A 118 -13.83 -14.44 -9.39
N GLU A 119 -12.90 -14.36 -10.35
CA GLU A 119 -13.10 -14.92 -11.68
C GLU A 119 -12.99 -16.46 -11.66
N PRO A 120 -13.89 -17.19 -12.34
CA PRO A 120 -13.81 -18.65 -12.42
C PRO A 120 -12.70 -19.11 -13.38
N VAL A 121 -12.09 -20.27 -13.13
CA VAL A 121 -11.18 -20.90 -14.10
C VAL A 121 -11.98 -21.43 -15.28
N PHE A 122 -11.76 -20.86 -16.45
CA PHE A 122 -12.18 -21.49 -17.70
C PHE A 122 -11.10 -22.52 -18.10
N LEU A 123 -11.40 -23.81 -17.91
CA LEU A 123 -10.55 -24.89 -18.41
C LEU A 123 -10.60 -24.86 -19.94
N ASN A 124 -9.50 -24.45 -20.58
CA ASN A 124 -9.29 -24.55 -22.02
C ASN A 124 -8.76 -25.93 -22.40
#